data_AF-A0AAD3HGH8-F1
#
_entry.id   AF-A0AAD3HGH8-F1
#
_cell.length_a   1.000
_cell.length_b   1.000
_cell.length_c   1.000
_cell.angle_alpha   90.00
_cell.angle_beta   90.00
_cell.angle_gamma   90.00
#
_symmetry.space_group_name_H-M   'P 1'
#
loop_
_entity.id
_entity.type
_entity.pdbx_description
1 polymer ?
#
loop_
_entity_poly.entity_id
_entity_poly.type
_entity_poly.pdbx_seq_one_letter_code
_entity_poly.pdbx_strand_id
1 'polypeptide(L)'
;DTQYRMHPVIAAFPAAAFYGGRLRNGANTQALPLPVPLKQRVTFVDVPGWEQGGRGKSWDNPAQAREAVRLISELLRLNAGRLGAADIGVITPYRAMAANM
;
A
#
# COMPACT_ATOMS: atom_id res chain seq x y z
N ASP A 1 3.37 23.32 -7.86
CA ASP A 1 3.09 22.00 -8.46
C ASP A 1 4.02 20.91 -7.87
N THR A 2 4.35 20.98 -6.57
CA THR A 2 5.39 20.14 -5.96
C THR A 2 4.79 19.25 -4.86
N GLN A 3 5.14 17.96 -4.85
CA GLN A 3 4.75 16.99 -3.83
C GLN A 3 5.92 16.70 -2.87
N TYR A 4 5.63 16.52 -1.58
CA TYR A 4 6.63 16.27 -0.52
C TYR A 4 6.37 14.97 0.27
N ARG A 5 5.46 14.12 -0.20
CA ARG A 5 4.96 12.97 0.57
C ARG A 5 5.59 11.65 0.13
N MET A 6 5.58 11.36 -1.17
CA MET A 6 5.91 10.03 -1.68
C MET A 6 7.27 10.04 -2.40
N HIS A 7 7.92 8.89 -2.44
CA HIS A 7 9.16 8.74 -3.22
C HIS A 7 8.90 8.97 -4.71
N PRO A 8 9.84 9.57 -5.49
CA PRO A 8 9.63 9.87 -6.91
C PRO A 8 9.13 8.69 -7.77
N VAL A 9 9.58 7.46 -7.46
CA VAL A 9 9.10 6.23 -8.12
C VAL A 9 7.60 6.02 -7.96
N ILE A 10 7.03 6.31 -6.79
CA ILE A 10 5.58 6.22 -6.56
C ILE A 10 4.87 7.38 -7.28
N ALA A 11 5.45 8.59 -7.25
CA ALA A 11 4.87 9.79 -7.86
C ALA A 11 4.81 9.74 -9.40
N ALA A 12 5.67 8.93 -10.03
CA ALA A 12 5.82 8.89 -11.48
C ALA A 12 4.50 8.55 -12.20
N PHE A 13 3.76 7.53 -11.73
CA PHE A 13 2.50 7.14 -12.35
C PHE A 13 1.40 8.21 -12.19
N PRO A 14 1.07 8.70 -10.97
CA PRO A 14 0.05 9.74 -10.82
C PRO A 14 0.40 11.03 -11.58
N ALA A 15 1.67 11.43 -11.59
CA ALA A 15 2.14 12.61 -12.31
C ALA A 15 1.79 12.54 -13.80
N ALA A 16 2.06 11.41 -14.44
CA ALA A 16 1.75 11.19 -15.86
C ALA A 16 0.24 11.05 -16.09
N ALA A 17 -0.44 10.20 -15.30
CA ALA A 17 -1.83 9.82 -15.54
C ALA A 17 -2.84 10.95 -15.25
N PHE A 18 -2.59 11.77 -14.22
CA PHE A 18 -3.60 12.71 -13.71
C PHE A 18 -3.15 14.18 -13.69
N TYR A 19 -1.85 14.46 -13.80
CA TYR A 19 -1.31 15.82 -13.70
C TYR A 19 -0.60 16.31 -14.98
N GLY A 20 -0.67 15.55 -16.07
CA GLY A 20 -0.02 15.90 -17.34
C GLY A 20 1.50 16.04 -17.24
N GLY A 21 2.13 15.26 -16.35
CA GLY A 21 3.58 15.28 -16.13
C GLY A 21 4.11 16.46 -15.33
N ARG A 22 3.24 17.35 -14.82
CA ARG A 22 3.67 18.60 -14.15
C ARG A 22 3.93 18.47 -12.66
N LEU A 23 3.65 17.32 -12.04
CA LEU A 23 3.86 17.12 -10.61
C LEU A 23 5.36 16.94 -10.31
N ARG A 24 5.98 17.92 -9.64
CA ARG A 24 7.39 17.95 -9.27
C ARG A 24 7.63 17.28 -7.92
N ASN A 25 8.82 16.71 -7.72
CA ASN A 25 9.21 16.13 -6.43
C ASN A 25 9.97 17.17 -5.59
N GLY A 26 9.53 17.35 -4.34
CA GLY A 26 10.18 18.22 -3.37
C GLY A 26 11.42 17.58 -2.75
N ALA A 27 12.16 18.39 -1.99
CA ALA A 27 13.33 17.92 -1.24
C ALA A 27 12.97 16.76 -0.30
N ASN A 28 13.94 15.90 0.01
CA ASN A 28 13.84 14.75 0.90
C ASN A 28 12.92 13.60 0.46
N THR A 29 12.17 13.73 -0.63
CA THR A 29 11.34 12.63 -1.18
C THR A 29 12.16 11.40 -1.58
N GLN A 30 13.43 11.59 -1.95
CA GLN A 30 14.36 10.49 -2.26
C GLN A 30 14.94 9.80 -1.01
N ALA A 31 14.92 10.46 0.15
CA ALA A 31 15.53 9.96 1.39
C ALA A 31 14.63 8.94 2.12
N LEU A 32 13.42 8.66 1.61
CA LEU A 32 12.50 7.70 2.21
C LEU A 32 13.06 6.27 2.03
N PRO A 33 13.44 5.56 3.11
CA PRO A 33 14.03 4.22 3.00
C PRO A 33 13.00 3.21 2.49
N LEU A 34 13.49 2.11 1.88
CA LEU A 34 12.66 0.98 1.48
C LEU A 34 12.71 -0.08 2.59
N PRO A 35 11.57 -0.45 3.22
CA PRO A 35 11.53 -1.49 4.23
C PRO A 35 11.96 -2.87 3.69
N VAL A 36 12.64 -3.67 4.51
CA VAL A 36 12.99 -5.06 4.17
C VAL A 36 11.73 -5.94 4.31
N PRO A 37 11.45 -6.90 3.40
CA PRO A 37 12.26 -7.39 2.29
C PRO A 37 11.83 -6.78 0.94
N LEU A 38 11.15 -5.64 0.94
CA LEU A 38 10.64 -5.05 -0.30
C LEU A 38 11.81 -4.74 -1.24
N LYS A 39 11.69 -5.22 -2.48
CA LYS A 39 12.67 -4.95 -3.56
C LYS A 39 12.24 -3.77 -4.43
N GLN A 40 10.96 -3.40 -4.36
CA GLN A 40 10.35 -2.33 -5.12
C GLN A 40 9.43 -1.52 -4.21
N ARG A 41 9.25 -0.23 -4.52
CA ARG A 41 8.39 0.70 -3.75
C ARG A 41 6.90 0.53 -4.06
N VAL A 42 6.58 -0.13 -5.16
CA VAL A 42 5.24 -0.53 -5.58
C VAL A 42 5.37 -1.95 -6.10
N THR A 43 4.57 -2.85 -5.54
CA THR A 43 4.52 -4.26 -5.96
C THR A 43 3.05 -4.65 -6.06
N PHE A 44 2.64 -5.18 -7.20
CA PHE A 44 1.34 -5.83 -7.34
C PHE A 44 1.50 -7.30 -6.97
N VAL A 45 0.78 -7.73 -5.95
CA VAL A 45 0.77 -9.12 -5.49
C VAL A 45 -0.51 -9.76 -6.02
N ASP A 46 -0.36 -10.71 -6.93
CA ASP A 46 -1.49 -11.52 -7.39
C ASP A 46 -1.83 -12.57 -6.33
N VAL A 47 -3.06 -12.54 -5.84
CA VAL A 47 -3.56 -13.45 -4.79
C VAL A 47 -4.77 -14.19 -5.34
N PRO A 48 -4.61 -15.46 -5.74
CA PRO A 48 -5.72 -16.27 -6.20
C PRO A 48 -6.79 -16.39 -5.13
N GLY A 49 -8.03 -16.07 -5.49
CA GLY A 49 -9.16 -16.12 -4.58
C GLY A 49 -10.38 -15.45 -5.18
N TRP A 50 -11.55 -15.79 -4.66
CA TRP A 50 -12.82 -15.23 -5.10
C TRP A 50 -13.35 -14.26 -4.06
N GLU A 51 -13.99 -13.19 -4.53
CA GLU A 51 -14.78 -12.32 -3.67
C GLU A 51 -15.93 -13.11 -3.05
N GLN A 52 -16.10 -12.92 -1.75
CA GLN A 52 -17.19 -13.46 -0.95
C GLN A 52 -18.10 -12.30 -0.55
N GLY A 53 -19.38 -12.60 -0.39
CA GLY A 53 -20.43 -11.60 -0.21
C GLY A 53 -21.37 -11.99 0.92
N GLY A 54 -21.38 -11.14 1.95
CA GLY A 54 -22.31 -11.15 3.09
C GLY A 54 -22.94 -9.77 3.29
N ARG A 55 -24.28 -9.72 3.22
CA ARG A 55 -25.18 -8.57 3.48
C ARG A 55 -24.92 -7.29 2.65
N GLY A 56 -25.52 -7.20 1.45
CA GLY A 56 -25.67 -5.95 0.68
C GLY A 56 -24.69 -5.80 -0.48
N LYS A 57 -24.20 -4.57 -0.74
CA LYS A 57 -23.23 -4.24 -1.82
C LYS A 57 -21.76 -4.23 -1.36
N SER A 58 -21.44 -4.89 -0.25
CA SER A 58 -20.08 -4.96 0.29
C SER A 58 -19.53 -6.37 0.14
N TRP A 59 -18.31 -6.46 -0.37
CA TRP A 59 -17.62 -7.70 -0.64
C TRP A 59 -16.37 -7.82 0.23
N ASP A 60 -15.96 -9.04 0.51
CA ASP A 60 -14.70 -9.37 1.18
C ASP A 60 -13.93 -10.41 0.36
N ASN A 61 -12.62 -10.51 0.56
CA ASN A 61 -11.82 -11.57 -0.05
C ASN A 61 -10.89 -12.14 1.02
N PRO A 62 -11.27 -13.26 1.66
CA PRO A 62 -10.48 -13.83 2.75
C PRO A 62 -9.05 -14.20 2.35
N ALA A 63 -8.80 -14.54 1.08
CA ALA A 63 -7.45 -14.84 0.60
C ALA A 63 -6.58 -13.59 0.58
N GLN A 64 -7.09 -12.49 0.04
CA GLN A 64 -6.40 -11.19 0.04
C GLN A 64 -6.21 -10.64 1.47
N ALA A 65 -7.20 -10.81 2.35
CA ALA A 65 -7.09 -10.38 3.74
C ALA A 65 -5.95 -11.11 4.48
N ARG A 66 -5.90 -12.45 4.35
CA ARG A 66 -4.82 -13.25 4.95
C ARG A 66 -3.45 -12.87 4.41
N GLU A 67 -3.34 -12.64 3.11
CA GLU A 67 -2.06 -12.23 2.52
C GLU A 67 -1.63 -10.84 2.98
N ALA A 68 -2.55 -9.88 3.09
CA ALA A 68 -2.26 -8.56 3.65
C ALA A 68 -1.73 -8.67 5.09
N VAL A 69 -2.41 -9.43 5.96
CA VAL A 69 -1.97 -9.66 7.35
C VAL A 69 -0.60 -10.33 7.39
N ARG A 70 -0.33 -11.31 6.52
CA ARG A 70 0.97 -11.98 6.42
C ARG A 70 2.09 -10.99 6.08
N LEU A 71 1.88 -10.16 5.05
CA LEU A 71 2.85 -9.16 4.60
C LEU A 71 3.11 -8.10 5.66
N ILE A 72 2.06 -7.58 6.31
CA ILE A 72 2.17 -6.60 7.38
C ILE A 72 2.95 -7.16 8.57
N SER A 73 2.62 -8.39 8.99
CA SER A 73 3.31 -9.07 10.08
C SER A 73 4.80 -9.26 9.76
N GLU A 74 5.13 -9.64 8.53
CA GLU A 74 6.50 -9.79 8.07
C GLU A 74 7.27 -8.45 8.04
N LEU A 75 6.63 -7.38 7.53
CA LEU A 75 7.19 -6.03 7.51
C LEU A 75 7.52 -5.52 8.92
N LEU A 76 6.57 -5.65 9.86
CA LEU A 76 6.76 -5.23 11.25
C LEU A 76 7.90 -6.03 11.91
N ARG A 77 7.93 -7.35 11.70
CA ARG A 77 8.95 -8.23 12.28
C ARG A 77 10.35 -7.92 11.75
N LEU A 78 10.50 -7.77 10.43
CA LEU A 78 11.81 -7.57 9.79
C LEU A 78 12.36 -6.15 9.93
N ASN A 79 11.50 -5.18 10.25
CA ASN A 79 11.88 -3.78 10.46
C ASN A 79 11.63 -3.32 11.90
N ALA A 80 11.65 -4.24 12.86
CA ALA A 80 11.45 -3.94 14.27
C ALA A 80 12.41 -2.82 14.74
N GLY A 81 11.86 -1.82 15.44
CA GLY A 81 12.59 -0.62 15.88
C GLY A 81 12.79 0.46 14.81
N ARG A 82 12.38 0.23 13.56
CA ARG A 82 12.40 1.22 12.47
C ARG A 82 11.02 1.51 11.90
N LEU A 83 10.11 0.54 11.98
CA LEU A 83 8.75 0.63 11.46
C LEU A 83 7.81 0.08 12.53
N GLY A 84 6.80 0.86 12.88
CA GLY A 84 5.73 0.50 13.81
C GLY A 84 4.37 0.38 13.12
N ALA A 85 3.37 -0.10 13.85
CA ALA A 85 2.01 -0.26 13.33
C ALA A 85 1.41 1.08 12.83
N ALA A 86 1.77 2.20 13.46
CA ALA A 86 1.32 3.54 13.06
C ALA A 86 1.88 3.98 11.68
N ASP A 87 2.95 3.34 11.19
CA ASP A 87 3.56 3.64 9.89
C ASP A 87 2.90 2.86 8.74
N ILE A 88 1.99 1.91 9.04
CA ILE A 88 1.32 1.07 8.05
C ILE A 88 -0.15 1.46 7.93
N GLY A 89 -0.56 1.83 6.73
CA GLY A 89 -1.96 2.02 6.36
C GLY A 89 -2.45 0.90 5.45
N VAL A 90 -3.61 0.35 5.77
CA VAL A 90 -4.34 -0.60 4.92
C VAL A 90 -5.59 0.08 4.38
N ILE A 91 -5.77 0.06 3.07
CA ILE A 91 -6.88 0.74 2.40
C ILE A 91 -7.61 -0.29 1.54
N THR A 92 -8.94 -0.33 1.67
CA THR A 92 -9.83 -1.14 0.84
C THR A 92 -11.10 -0.35 0.51
N PRO A 93 -11.66 -0.48 -0.72
CA PRO A 93 -12.90 0.21 -1.09
C PRO A 93 -14.14 -0.35 -0.39
N TYR A 94 -14.08 -1.56 0.18
CA TYR A 94 -15.24 -2.25 0.78
C TYR A 94 -15.17 -2.32 2.30
N ARG A 95 -16.28 -1.97 2.96
CA ARG A 95 -16.38 -2.00 4.43
C ARG A 95 -16.27 -3.42 5.00
N ALA A 96 -16.86 -4.42 4.33
CA ALA A 96 -16.78 -5.82 4.76
C ALA A 96 -15.32 -6.32 4.76
N MET A 97 -14.54 -5.98 3.73
CA MET A 97 -13.11 -6.25 3.71
C MET A 97 -12.37 -5.59 4.88
N ALA A 98 -12.66 -4.32 5.18
CA ALA A 98 -12.02 -3.61 6.29
C ALA A 98 -12.33 -4.24 7.66
N ALA A 99 -13.51 -4.85 7.83
CA ALA A 99 -13.89 -5.55 9.04
C ALA A 99 -13.24 -6.95 9.18
N ASN A 100 -12.74 -7.51 8.08
CA ASN A 100 -12.14 -8.85 8.02
C ASN A 100 -10.60 -8.84 8.02
N MET A 101 -9.97 -7.67 8.19
CA MET A 101 -8.52 -7.51 8.30
C MET A 101 -8.06 -7.28 9.73
#